data_AF-A0A3S1A0Y6-F1
#
_entry.id   AF-A0A3S1A0Y6-F1
#
_cell.length_a   1.000
_cell.length_b   1.000
_cell.length_c   1.000
_cell.angle_alpha   90.00
_cell.angle_beta   90.00
_cell.angle_gamma   90.00
#
_symmetry.space_group_name_H-M   'P 1'
#
loop_
_entity.id
_entity.type
_entity.pdbx_description
1 polymer ?
#
loop_
_entity_poly.entity_id
_entity_poly.type
_entity_poly.pdbx_seq_one_letter_code
_entity_poly.pdbx_strand_id
1 'polypeptide(L)'
;MPSVPVTLKNRVKRHLGYNRPRAVNPATIATLDTHLDSILENDDIYSRQGPSVVNLLDRCDDLWELTDPTSSKVFTQFQQIIGDVNRQTRTVTIDSVLKQNREAYYKATDDLAFFLNVPNLQRPQNSQYLFVNLGSSYVLAPSGVADTCVSDRIWLAANAA
;
A
#
# COMPACT_ATOMS: atom_id res chain seq x y z
N MET A 1 1.48 8.38 22.45
CA MET A 1 2.22 8.31 21.18
C MET A 1 1.34 8.93 20.10
N PRO A 2 1.83 9.89 19.29
CA PRO A 2 1.06 10.41 18.17
C PRO A 2 0.84 9.27 17.16
N SER A 3 -0.41 8.82 17.03
CA SER A 3 -0.78 7.77 16.07
C SER A 3 -0.92 8.37 14.67
N VAL A 4 -0.46 7.64 13.63
CA VAL A 4 -0.67 8.06 12.24
C VAL A 4 -2.16 8.30 11.97
N PRO A 5 -2.53 9.38 11.25
CA PRO A 5 -3.91 9.58 10.85
C PRO A 5 -4.46 8.35 10.14
N VAL A 6 -5.63 7.89 10.58
CA VAL A 6 -6.31 6.68 10.07
C VAL A 6 -6.51 6.74 8.55
N THR A 7 -6.73 7.95 8.01
CA THR A 7 -6.88 8.21 6.58
C THR A 7 -5.62 7.84 5.79
N LEU A 8 -4.43 8.13 6.31
CA LEU A 8 -3.15 7.80 5.67
C LEU A 8 -2.90 6.31 5.71
N LYS A 9 -3.11 5.66 6.88
CA LYS A 9 -2.99 4.19 7.01
C LYS A 9 -3.89 3.48 5.98
N ASN A 10 -5.13 3.96 5.81
CA ASN A 10 -6.08 3.39 4.84
C ASN A 10 -5.64 3.62 3.39
N ARG A 11 -5.09 4.79 3.04
CA ARG A 11 -4.53 5.06 1.70
C ARG A 11 -3.37 4.11 1.38
N VAL A 12 -2.43 3.92 2.29
CA VAL A 12 -1.30 2.99 2.14
C VAL A 12 -1.80 1.55 1.95
N LYS A 13 -2.71 1.10 2.82
CA LYS A 13 -3.30 -0.26 2.73
C LYS A 13 -4.02 -0.49 1.41
N ARG A 14 -4.67 0.54 0.84
CA ARG A 14 -5.31 0.47 -0.48
C ARG A 14 -4.29 0.30 -1.60
N HIS A 15 -3.27 1.16 -1.67
CA HIS A 15 -2.29 1.13 -2.78
C HIS A 15 -1.41 -0.12 -2.75
N LEU A 16 -1.00 -0.58 -1.58
CA LEU A 16 -0.19 -1.79 -1.44
C LEU A 16 -0.99 -3.09 -1.50
N GLY A 17 -2.32 -3.03 -1.50
CA GLY A 17 -3.19 -4.22 -1.62
C GLY A 17 -3.44 -4.97 -0.31
N TYR A 18 -3.16 -4.37 0.85
CA TYR A 18 -3.47 -4.93 2.18
C TYR A 18 -4.96 -4.87 2.53
N ASN A 19 -5.76 -4.06 1.83
CA ASN A 19 -7.22 -3.96 2.05
C ASN A 19 -8.02 -5.13 1.44
N ARG A 20 -7.37 -6.23 1.05
CA ARG A 20 -8.03 -7.41 0.46
C ARG A 20 -8.50 -8.36 1.57
N PRO A 21 -9.81 -8.62 1.73
CA PRO A 21 -10.35 -9.24 2.95
C PRO A 21 -10.05 -10.73 3.17
N ARG A 22 -9.49 -11.47 2.18
CA ARG A 22 -9.46 -12.94 2.21
C ARG A 22 -8.09 -13.63 2.05
N ALA A 23 -6.98 -12.89 1.96
CA ALA A 23 -5.68 -13.51 1.68
C ALA A 23 -4.48 -12.90 2.41
N VAL A 24 -4.67 -11.81 3.15
CA VAL A 24 -3.56 -11.12 3.81
C VAL A 24 -3.41 -11.66 5.22
N ASN A 25 -2.20 -12.15 5.50
CA ASN A 25 -1.81 -12.64 6.79
C ASN A 25 -1.87 -11.52 7.86
N PRO A 26 -2.47 -11.75 9.04
CA PRO A 26 -2.49 -10.76 10.12
C PRO A 26 -1.11 -10.27 10.55
N ALA A 27 -0.09 -11.14 10.49
CA ALA A 27 1.28 -10.76 10.86
C ALA A 27 1.84 -9.67 9.94
N THR A 28 1.60 -9.75 8.63
CA THR A 28 2.10 -8.74 7.67
C THR A 28 1.39 -7.40 7.83
N ILE A 29 0.11 -7.43 8.22
CA ILE A 29 -0.65 -6.22 8.56
C ILE A 29 -0.05 -5.56 9.80
N ALA A 30 0.25 -6.33 10.85
CA ALA A 30 0.88 -5.82 12.05
C ALA A 30 2.27 -5.23 11.76
N THR A 31 3.09 -5.89 10.93
CA THR A 31 4.39 -5.37 10.48
C THR A 31 4.25 -4.03 9.76
N LEU A 32 3.29 -3.91 8.83
CA LEU A 32 3.01 -2.64 8.15
C LEU A 32 2.61 -1.54 9.14
N ASP A 33 1.72 -1.83 10.08
CA ASP A 33 1.26 -0.86 11.07
C ASP A 33 2.44 -0.38 11.96
N THR A 34 3.33 -1.28 12.38
CA THR A 34 4.57 -0.93 13.11
C THR A 34 5.51 -0.04 12.29
N HIS A 35 5.73 -0.36 11.01
CA HIS A 35 6.59 0.46 10.15
C HIS A 35 6.00 1.85 9.90
N LEU A 36 4.68 1.95 9.72
CA LEU A 36 4.02 3.25 9.57
C LEU A 36 4.13 4.10 10.84
N ASP A 37 4.01 3.49 12.01
CA ASP A 37 4.16 4.21 13.29
C ASP A 37 5.61 4.68 13.50
N SER A 38 6.63 3.92 13.06
CA SER A 38 8.05 4.32 13.14
C SER A 38 8.45 5.50 12.24
N ILE A 39 7.67 5.80 11.20
CA ILE A 39 7.98 6.89 10.27
C ILE A 39 7.65 8.24 10.88
N LEU A 40 6.61 8.33 11.71
CA LEU A 40 6.24 9.57 12.43
C LEU A 40 7.29 9.99 13.45
N GLU A 41 8.01 9.04 14.04
CA GLU A 41 9.13 9.36 14.94
C GLU A 41 10.29 10.01 14.18
N ASN A 42 10.36 9.83 12.86
CA ASN A 42 11.46 10.28 11.99
C ASN A 42 11.05 11.42 11.03
N ASP A 43 9.97 12.15 11.33
CA ASP A 43 9.42 13.22 10.47
C ASP A 43 10.47 14.31 10.12
N ASP A 44 11.53 14.44 10.94
CA ASP A 44 12.68 15.33 10.70
C ASP A 44 13.67 14.88 9.62
N ILE A 45 13.66 13.61 9.17
CA ILE A 45 14.66 13.10 8.21
C ILE A 45 14.32 13.50 6.75
N TYR A 46 13.05 13.76 6.42
CA TYR A 46 12.61 13.96 5.03
C TYR A 46 11.91 15.31 4.75
N SER A 47 11.74 16.17 5.76
CA SER A 47 10.85 17.35 5.70
C SER A 47 11.28 18.49 4.79
N ARG A 48 12.52 18.52 4.26
CA ARG A 48 13.02 19.67 3.49
C ARG A 48 13.07 19.48 1.97
N GLN A 49 13.23 18.25 1.46
CA GLN A 49 13.47 17.98 0.02
C GLN A 49 13.42 16.49 -0.37
N GLY A 50 13.09 15.58 0.56
CA GLY A 50 13.10 14.13 0.32
C GLY A 50 11.75 13.56 -0.13
N PRO A 51 11.71 12.30 -0.62
CA PRO A 51 10.45 11.60 -0.84
C PRO A 51 9.76 11.37 0.51
N SER A 52 8.69 12.11 0.79
CA SER A 52 7.80 11.82 1.92
C SER A 52 6.80 10.73 1.53
N VAL A 53 6.30 9.99 2.52
CA VAL A 53 5.22 9.00 2.30
C VAL A 53 4.01 9.67 1.64
N VAL A 54 3.71 10.92 2.00
CA VAL A 54 2.62 11.70 1.42
C VAL A 54 2.85 11.95 -0.07
N ASN A 55 4.05 12.38 -0.46
CA ASN A 55 4.37 12.64 -1.88
C ASN A 55 4.31 11.34 -2.71
N LEU A 56 4.78 10.22 -2.15
CA LEU A 56 4.69 8.91 -2.81
C LEU A 56 3.23 8.45 -2.95
N LEU A 57 2.40 8.71 -1.93
CA LEU A 57 0.98 8.41 -1.98
C LEU A 57 0.24 9.26 -3.01
N ASP A 58 0.51 10.57 -3.07
CA ASP A 58 -0.10 11.47 -4.04
C ASP A 58 0.26 11.05 -5.47
N ARG A 59 1.52 10.66 -5.71
CA ARG A 59 1.95 10.05 -6.99
C ARG A 59 1.21 8.75 -7.31
N CYS A 60 0.97 7.89 -6.31
CA CYS A 60 0.20 6.67 -6.49
C CYS A 60 -1.27 6.97 -6.82
N ASP A 61 -1.86 8.00 -6.21
CA ASP A 61 -3.23 8.45 -6.46
C ASP A 61 -3.40 8.96 -7.90
N ASP A 62 -2.50 9.82 -8.36
CA ASP A 62 -2.51 10.34 -9.74
C ASP A 62 -2.38 9.21 -10.77
N LEU A 63 -1.46 8.28 -10.53
CA LEU A 63 -1.25 7.14 -11.44
C LEU A 63 -2.42 6.15 -11.40
N TRP A 64 -3.05 5.95 -10.24
CA TRP A 64 -4.24 5.12 -10.13
C TRP A 64 -5.39 5.70 -10.96
N GLU A 65 -5.61 7.01 -10.90
CA GLU A 65 -6.64 7.68 -11.69
C GLU A 65 -6.41 7.50 -13.21
N LEU A 66 -5.15 7.51 -13.65
CA LEU A 66 -4.78 7.27 -15.06
C LEU A 66 -4.99 5.81 -15.50
N THR A 67 -5.21 4.87 -14.58
CA THR A 67 -5.56 3.49 -14.95
C THR A 67 -7.04 3.32 -15.27
N ASP A 68 -7.89 4.29 -14.91
CA ASP A 68 -9.31 4.27 -15.21
C ASP A 68 -9.54 4.80 -16.64
N PRO A 69 -10.07 3.99 -17.57
CA PRO A 69 -10.38 4.44 -18.93
C PRO A 69 -11.45 5.54 -19.00
N THR A 70 -12.23 5.72 -17.94
CA THR A 70 -13.25 6.76 -17.85
C THR A 70 -12.71 8.09 -17.33
N SER A 71 -11.48 8.12 -16.82
CA SER A 71 -10.86 9.35 -16.35
C SER A 71 -10.65 10.32 -17.51
N SER A 72 -11.04 11.59 -17.29
CA SER A 72 -10.80 12.68 -18.24
C SER A 72 -9.32 12.96 -18.48
N LYS A 73 -8.42 12.42 -17.65
CA LYS A 73 -6.97 12.54 -17.80
C LYS A 73 -6.39 11.56 -18.84
N VAL A 74 -7.15 10.54 -19.25
CA VAL A 74 -6.71 9.54 -20.23
C VAL A 74 -7.17 9.93 -21.63
N PHE A 75 -6.24 10.03 -22.57
CA PHE A 75 -6.57 10.29 -23.98
C PHE A 75 -7.07 9.02 -24.66
N THR A 76 -8.17 9.14 -25.41
CA THR A 76 -8.78 8.03 -26.16
C THR A 76 -7.99 7.67 -27.43
N GLN A 77 -7.38 8.66 -28.09
CA GLN A 77 -6.51 8.40 -29.23
C GLN A 77 -5.50 9.53 -29.34
N PHE A 78 -4.23 9.16 -29.48
CA PHE A 78 -3.16 10.11 -29.81
C PHE A 78 -2.59 9.75 -31.17
N GLN A 79 -2.63 10.71 -32.09
CA GLN A 79 -2.04 10.58 -33.41
C GLN A 79 -1.02 11.70 -33.61
N GLN A 80 0.23 11.31 -33.84
CA GLN A 80 1.30 12.23 -34.19
C GLN A 80 1.67 12.03 -35.65
N ILE A 81 1.56 13.09 -36.45
CA ILE A 81 1.97 13.12 -37.86
C ILE A 81 3.23 13.95 -37.93
N ILE A 82 4.35 13.33 -38.30
CA ILE A 82 5.65 13.98 -38.41
C ILE A 82 6.11 13.92 -39.87
N GLY A 83 6.62 15.04 -40.37
CA GLY A 83 7.19 15.16 -41.71
C GLY A 83 6.18 15.63 -42.74
N ASP A 84 6.67 16.39 -43.72
CA ASP A 84 5.87 16.94 -44.81
C ASP A 84 5.87 15.99 -46.03
N VAL A 85 7.08 15.64 -46.50
CA VAL A 85 7.30 14.75 -47.66
C VAL A 85 7.29 13.27 -47.30
N ASN A 86 7.91 12.87 -46.19
CA ASN A 86 7.89 11.49 -45.66
C ASN A 86 7.08 11.43 -44.37
N ARG A 87 5.76 11.32 -44.49
CA ARG A 87 4.84 11.31 -43.35
C ARG A 87 4.99 10.02 -42.55
N GLN A 88 5.39 10.14 -41.29
CA GLN A 88 5.29 9.06 -40.30
C GLN A 88 4.07 9.31 -39.42
N THR A 89 3.21 8.30 -39.29
CA THR A 89 2.04 8.33 -38.39
C THR A 89 2.31 7.41 -37.22
N ARG A 90 2.33 7.99 -36.01
CA ARG A 90 2.31 7.21 -34.76
C ARG A 90 0.92 7.27 -34.18
N THR A 91 0.28 6.11 -34.05
CA THR A 91 -1.03 5.97 -33.42
C THR A 91 -0.87 5.17 -32.14
N VAL A 92 -1.34 5.71 -31.03
CA VAL A 92 -1.37 5.01 -29.75
C VAL A 92 -2.82 4.62 -29.44
N THR A 93 -3.05 3.34 -29.17
CA THR A 93 -4.38 2.81 -28.82
C THR A 93 -4.60 2.87 -27.32
N ILE A 94 -5.85 3.02 -26.89
CA ILE A 94 -6.25 3.06 -25.46
C ILE A 94 -5.69 1.86 -24.69
N ASP A 95 -5.82 0.65 -25.24
CA ASP A 95 -5.34 -0.57 -24.57
C ASP A 95 -3.83 -0.52 -24.27
N SER A 96 -3.03 0.01 -25.20
CA SER A 96 -1.60 0.18 -24.97
C SER A 96 -1.28 1.23 -23.90
N VAL A 97 -2.03 2.34 -23.86
CA VAL A 97 -1.89 3.39 -22.84
C VAL A 97 -2.25 2.84 -21.46
N LEU A 98 -3.38 2.14 -21.34
CA LEU A 98 -3.83 1.57 -20.06
C LEU A 98 -2.82 0.57 -19.50
N LYS A 99 -2.21 -0.27 -20.36
CA LYS A 99 -1.14 -1.19 -19.96
C LYS A 99 0.09 -0.43 -19.45
N GLN A 100 0.50 0.63 -20.13
CA GLN A 100 1.62 1.47 -19.70
C GLN A 100 1.34 2.20 -18.38
N ASN A 101 0.14 2.80 -18.24
CA ASN A 101 -0.28 3.48 -17.01
C ASN A 101 -0.35 2.50 -15.84
N ARG A 102 -0.82 1.27 -16.07
CA ARG A 102 -0.86 0.24 -15.04
C ARG A 102 0.52 -0.22 -14.61
N GLU A 103 1.48 -0.35 -15.52
CA GLU A 103 2.87 -0.65 -15.15
C GLU A 103 3.53 0.54 -14.42
N ALA A 104 3.23 1.78 -14.83
CA ALA A 104 3.69 2.96 -14.12
C ALA A 104 3.15 3.02 -12.69
N TYR A 105 1.87 2.69 -12.50
CA TYR A 105 1.26 2.55 -11.18
C TYR A 105 1.95 1.48 -10.35
N TYR A 106 2.22 0.29 -10.91
CA TYR A 106 2.94 -0.76 -10.19
C TYR A 106 4.34 -0.32 -9.74
N LYS A 107 5.09 0.37 -10.60
CA LYS A 107 6.41 0.93 -10.24
C LYS A 107 6.30 1.93 -9.08
N ALA A 108 5.33 2.83 -9.10
CA ALA A 108 5.14 3.77 -8.00
C ALA A 108 4.76 3.06 -6.68
N THR A 109 3.94 2.00 -6.75
CA THR A 109 3.65 1.18 -5.56
C THR A 109 4.86 0.39 -5.07
N ASP A 110 5.79 -0.01 -5.95
CA ASP A 110 7.05 -0.65 -5.56
C ASP A 110 8.00 0.35 -4.87
N ASP A 111 8.08 1.59 -5.36
CA ASP A 111 8.86 2.66 -4.71
C ASP A 111 8.33 2.90 -3.28
N LEU A 112 7.01 2.94 -3.11
CA LEU A 112 6.36 3.09 -1.80
C LEU A 112 6.60 1.88 -0.91
N ALA A 113 6.51 0.66 -1.45
CA ALA A 113 6.78 -0.58 -0.75
C ALA A 113 8.24 -0.66 -0.27
N PHE A 114 9.18 -0.24 -1.11
CA PHE A 114 10.60 -0.15 -0.79
C PHE A 114 10.85 0.88 0.32
N PHE A 115 10.22 2.05 0.23
CA PHE A 115 10.33 3.09 1.26
C PHE A 115 9.84 2.61 2.63
N LEU A 116 8.71 1.89 2.67
CA LEU A 116 8.15 1.34 3.91
C LEU A 116 8.80 0.02 4.35
N ASN A 117 9.70 -0.54 3.55
CA ASN A 117 10.29 -1.87 3.72
C ASN A 117 9.25 -2.99 3.94
N VAL A 118 8.19 -2.98 3.12
CA VAL A 118 7.04 -3.89 3.20
C VAL A 118 6.78 -4.49 1.82
N PRO A 119 6.31 -5.75 1.70
CA PRO A 119 6.03 -6.32 0.38
C PRO A 119 4.84 -5.64 -0.31
N ASN A 120 4.97 -5.38 -1.62
CA ASN A 120 3.89 -4.91 -2.47
C ASN A 120 2.96 -6.06 -2.87
N LEU A 121 1.73 -6.07 -2.38
CA LEU A 121 0.74 -7.13 -2.65
C LEU A 121 -0.15 -6.84 -3.87
N GLN A 122 0.00 -5.66 -4.49
CA GLN A 122 -0.68 -5.37 -5.75
C GLN A 122 -0.07 -6.14 -6.92
N ARG A 123 1.24 -6.38 -6.90
CA ARG A 123 1.88 -7.19 -7.95
C ARG A 123 1.43 -8.65 -7.86
N PRO A 124 0.98 -9.26 -8.97
CA PRO A 124 0.53 -10.64 -8.97
C PRO A 124 1.66 -11.61 -8.60
N GLN A 125 2.90 -11.33 -8.99
CA GLN A 125 4.07 -12.15 -8.65
C GLN A 125 4.25 -12.28 -7.13
N ASN A 126 4.16 -11.15 -6.42
CA ASN A 126 4.30 -11.12 -4.96
C ASN A 126 3.10 -11.76 -4.26
N SER A 127 1.89 -11.56 -4.80
CA SER A 127 0.67 -12.13 -4.24
C SER A 127 0.65 -13.67 -4.28
N GLN A 128 1.33 -14.30 -5.25
CA GLN A 128 1.44 -15.76 -5.33
C GLN A 128 2.19 -16.33 -4.13
N TYR A 129 3.26 -15.68 -3.68
CA TYR A 129 4.03 -16.13 -2.53
C TYR A 129 3.24 -16.02 -1.21
N LEU A 130 2.27 -15.11 -1.11
CA LEU A 130 1.39 -15.03 0.05
C LEU A 130 0.50 -16.27 0.22
N PHE A 131 -0.06 -16.78 -0.88
CA PHE A 131 -0.91 -17.98 -0.81
C PHE A 131 -0.16 -19.20 -0.27
N VAL A 132 1.14 -19.29 -0.57
CA VAL A 132 2.01 -20.36 -0.07
C VAL A 132 2.41 -20.13 1.39
N ASN A 133 2.62 -18.88 1.81
CA ASN A 133 3.09 -18.53 3.16
C ASN A 133 1.99 -18.50 4.24
N LEU A 134 0.70 -18.59 3.87
CA LEU A 134 -0.44 -18.53 4.77
C LEU A 134 -0.47 -19.61 5.87
N GLY A 135 0.30 -20.71 5.71
CA GLY A 135 0.38 -21.79 6.69
C GLY A 135 1.48 -21.67 7.75
N SER A 136 2.44 -20.73 7.61
CA SER A 136 3.67 -20.73 8.43
C SER A 136 3.87 -19.50 9.31
N SER A 137 2.92 -18.57 9.34
CA SER A 137 3.12 -17.29 10.01
C SER A 137 2.53 -17.23 11.40
N TYR A 138 3.37 -16.83 12.36
CA TYR A 138 2.96 -16.53 13.72
C TYR A 138 2.76 -15.02 13.88
N VAL A 139 1.65 -14.64 14.52
CA VAL A 139 1.43 -13.28 14.99
C VAL A 139 2.19 -13.16 16.31
N LEU A 140 3.28 -12.39 16.34
CA LEU A 140 3.78 -11.89 17.62
C LEU A 140 2.68 -11.01 18.20
N ALA A 141 2.20 -11.37 19.38
CA ALA A 141 1.13 -10.64 20.06
C ALA A 141 1.44 -9.12 20.00
N PRO A 142 0.43 -8.28 19.70
CA PRO A 142 0.64 -6.83 19.67
C PRO A 142 1.30 -6.42 20.99
N SER A 143 2.31 -5.56 20.92
CA SER A 143 3.00 -5.03 22.10
C SER A 143 2.09 -4.05 22.85
N GLY A 144 1.01 -4.56 23.41
CA GLY A 144 0.32 -3.98 24.55
C GLY A 144 0.80 -4.70 25.81
N VAL A 145 0.67 -4.06 26.96
CA VAL A 145 0.69 -4.79 28.24
C VAL A 145 -0.28 -5.95 28.07
N ALA A 146 0.23 -7.17 28.19
CA ALA A 146 -0.63 -8.34 28.23
C ALA A 146 -1.67 -8.07 29.31
N ASP A 147 -2.94 -8.04 28.93
CA ASP A 147 -4.03 -7.95 29.88
C ASP A 147 -4.04 -9.26 30.68
N THR A 148 -3.23 -9.28 31.74
CA THR A 148 -3.09 -10.39 32.68
C THR A 148 -4.11 -10.28 33.81
N CYS A 149 -5.21 -9.55 33.62
CA CYS A 149 -6.35 -9.56 34.53
C CYS A 149 -7.13 -10.90 34.44
N VAL A 150 -6.44 -12.01 34.72
CA VAL A 150 -7.05 -13.28 35.17
C VAL A 150 -7.29 -13.24 36.70
N SER A 151 -7.10 -12.10 37.37
CA SER A 151 -7.35 -11.95 38.81
C SER A 151 -8.84 -11.86 39.18
N ASP A 152 -9.74 -11.58 38.23
CA ASP A 152 -11.18 -11.37 38.53
C ASP A 152 -11.98 -12.67 38.73
N ARG A 153 -11.35 -13.85 38.63
CA ARG A 153 -12.02 -15.14 38.89
C ARG A 153 -11.59 -15.85 40.17
N ILE A 154 -10.66 -15.30 40.95
CA ILE A 154 -10.22 -15.94 42.22
C ILE A 154 -10.86 -15.26 43.45
N TRP A 155 -11.42 -14.06 43.32
CA TRP A 155 -12.02 -13.32 44.44
C TRP A 155 -13.53 -13.55 44.61
N LEU A 156 -13.98 -14.80 44.52
CA LEU A 156 -15.35 -15.18 44.94
C LEU A 156 -15.42 -16.63 45.48
N ALA A 157 -14.33 -17.13 46.09
CA ALA A 157 -14.33 -18.40 46.82
C ALA A 157 -13.84 -18.27 48.27
N ALA A 158 -13.48 -17.07 48.72
CA ALA A 158 -12.92 -16.84 50.06
C ALA A 158 -13.92 -16.26 51.09
N ASN A 159 -15.17 -15.97 50.69
CA ASN A 159 -16.21 -15.40 51.58
C ASN A 159 -17.50 -16.25 51.60
N ALA A 160 -17.37 -17.57 51.63
CA ALA A 160 -18.50 -18.48 51.84
C ALA A 160 -18.09 -19.65 52.75
N ALA A 161 -17.76 -19.33 54.01
CA ALA A 161 -17.89 -20.18 55.19
C ALA A 161 -17.65 -19.33 56.45
#